data_AF-B2CFX6-F1
#
_entry.id   AF-B2CFX6-F1
#
_cell.length_a   1.000
_cell.length_b   1.000
_cell.length_c   1.000
_cell.angle_alpha   90.00
_cell.angle_beta   90.00
_cell.angle_gamma   90.00
#
_symmetry.space_group_name_H-M   'P 1'
#
loop_
_entity.id
_entity.type
_entity.pdbx_description
1 polymer ?
#
loop_
_entity_poly.entity_id
_entity_poly.type
_entity_poly.pdbx_seq_one_letter_code
_entity_poly.pdbx_strand_id
1 'polypeptide(L)'
;LSGIVDTGIKPHPGRGANVVHPKFGPVWATSHLGDETIVLIGTDPEKHPKQAWKVVQTLEGQGGGSLFIKTHPKSKNLYVDTTLNPEAEIASSIAVFDINNLDKPAEILPIGEWSGISEGVRRVVQGEYNKQGDEVWFSVWNAKDQQSAIVIVDDKTRKLKHVIKDERLVTPTGKF
;
A
#
# COMPACT_ATOMS: atom_id res chain seq x y z
N LEU A 1 9.49 -22.10 19.88
CA LEU A 1 8.17 -21.85 19.28
C LEU A 1 8.08 -20.36 18.97
N SER A 2 7.96 -19.98 17.70
CA SER A 2 7.59 -18.61 17.34
C SER A 2 6.10 -18.47 17.67
N GLY A 3 5.76 -17.61 18.63
CA GLY A 3 4.37 -17.30 18.94
C GLY A 3 3.67 -16.58 17.79
N ILE A 4 2.34 -16.56 17.81
CA ILE A 4 1.57 -15.62 16.99
C ILE A 4 1.94 -14.21 17.49
N VAL A 5 2.48 -13.38 16.60
CA VAL A 5 2.72 -11.97 16.90
C VAL A 5 1.36 -11.26 16.84
N ASP A 6 0.97 -10.61 17.93
CA ASP A 6 -0.24 -9.79 17.94
C ASP A 6 0.01 -8.51 17.14
N THR A 7 -0.89 -8.22 16.18
CA THR A 7 -0.74 -7.13 15.22
C THR A 7 -1.90 -6.15 15.20
N GLY A 8 -3.02 -6.47 15.86
CA GLY A 8 -4.24 -5.65 15.80
C GLY A 8 -5.41 -6.32 15.05
N ILE A 9 -6.38 -5.52 14.62
CA ILE A 9 -7.70 -6.00 14.19
C ILE A 9 -7.69 -6.39 12.71
N LYS A 10 -7.80 -7.70 12.41
CA LYS A 10 -7.89 -8.25 11.04
C LYS A 10 -6.74 -7.78 10.14
N PRO A 11 -5.48 -8.21 10.39
CA PRO A 11 -4.38 -7.93 9.48
C PRO A 11 -4.65 -8.52 8.10
N HIS A 12 -4.37 -7.76 7.05
CA HIS A 12 -4.53 -8.22 5.67
C HIS A 12 -3.37 -7.75 4.79
N PRO A 13 -2.25 -8.49 4.83
CA PRO A 13 -1.04 -8.08 4.14
C PRO A 13 -1.09 -8.29 2.62
N GLY A 14 -1.98 -9.17 2.12
CA GLY A 14 -1.72 -9.89 0.89
C GLY A 14 -0.43 -10.72 1.04
N ARG A 15 0.65 -10.33 0.35
CA ARG A 15 2.01 -10.88 0.56
C ARG A 15 2.82 -10.09 1.60
N GLY A 16 2.33 -8.91 1.98
CA GLY A 16 3.02 -7.92 2.81
C GLY A 16 4.16 -7.22 2.09
N ALA A 17 4.90 -6.40 2.84
CA ALA A 17 6.01 -5.62 2.32
C ALA A 17 7.27 -5.81 3.16
N ASN A 18 8.36 -6.29 2.54
CA ASN A 18 9.66 -6.41 3.20
C ASN A 18 10.43 -5.10 3.05
N VAL A 19 10.88 -4.54 4.17
CA VAL A 19 11.55 -3.23 4.25
C VAL A 19 12.83 -3.37 5.08
N VAL A 20 13.88 -2.63 4.74
CA VAL A 20 15.03 -2.46 5.64
C VAL A 20 14.80 -1.20 6.47
N HIS A 21 14.36 -1.39 7.71
CA HIS A 21 14.09 -0.29 8.63
C HIS A 21 15.40 0.35 9.12
N PRO A 22 15.54 1.70 9.09
CA PRO A 22 16.79 2.37 9.46
C PRO A 22 17.30 2.05 10.87
N LYS A 23 16.37 1.82 11.81
CA LYS A 23 16.68 1.52 13.23
C LYS A 23 16.62 0.03 13.59
N PHE A 24 15.81 -0.75 12.88
CA PHE A 24 15.42 -2.11 13.31
C PHE A 24 15.91 -3.21 12.36
N GLY A 25 16.56 -2.84 11.25
CA GLY A 25 17.01 -3.80 10.25
C GLY A 25 15.84 -4.35 9.41
N PRO A 26 15.97 -5.57 8.86
CA PRO A 26 14.91 -6.18 8.06
C PRO A 26 13.61 -6.36 8.83
N VAL A 27 12.52 -5.80 8.30
CA VAL A 27 11.16 -5.92 8.82
C VAL A 27 10.20 -6.33 7.73
N TRP A 28 9.09 -6.94 8.12
CA TRP A 28 7.94 -7.20 7.27
C TRP A 28 6.75 -6.38 7.77
N ALA A 29 6.01 -5.76 6.87
CA ALA A 29 4.89 -4.88 7.18
C ALA A 29 3.55 -5.44 6.70
N THR A 30 2.50 -5.19 7.49
CA THR A 30 1.10 -5.44 7.16
C THR A 30 0.21 -4.27 7.54
N SER A 31 -0.80 -3.99 6.72
CA SER A 31 -1.94 -3.14 7.03
C SER A 31 -3.13 -3.98 7.53
N HIS A 32 -4.22 -3.32 7.90
CA HIS A 32 -5.39 -3.93 8.52
C HIS A 32 -6.70 -3.56 7.81
N LEU A 33 -7.66 -4.48 7.82
CA LEU A 33 -9.04 -4.14 7.42
C LEU A 33 -9.77 -3.42 8.54
N GLY A 34 -9.49 -3.79 9.79
CA GLY A 34 -10.31 -3.40 10.94
C GLY A 34 -10.15 -1.94 11.36
N ASP A 35 -8.96 -1.38 11.13
CA ASP A 35 -8.55 -0.04 11.55
C ASP A 35 -7.37 0.44 10.68
N GLU A 36 -6.91 1.66 10.95
CA GLU A 36 -5.82 2.35 10.28
C GLU A 36 -4.41 1.83 10.62
N THR A 37 -4.29 0.79 11.45
CA THR A 37 -3.00 0.31 11.94
C THR A 37 -2.16 -0.27 10.81
N ILE A 38 -0.86 0.04 10.81
CA ILE A 38 0.16 -0.66 10.03
C ILE A 38 1.24 -1.12 11.00
N VAL A 39 1.54 -2.41 11.04
CA VAL A 39 2.60 -2.93 11.93
C VAL A 39 3.81 -3.38 11.14
N LEU A 40 4.99 -3.16 11.72
CA LEU A 40 6.28 -3.63 11.25
C LEU A 40 6.82 -4.67 12.23
N ILE A 41 7.12 -5.86 11.73
CA ILE A 41 7.63 -7.00 12.51
C ILE A 41 9.08 -7.25 12.12
N GLY A 42 9.99 -7.38 13.10
CA GLY A 42 11.39 -7.74 12.83
C GLY A 42 11.53 -9.16 12.27
N THR A 43 12.37 -9.34 11.24
CA THR A 43 12.48 -10.62 10.50
C THR A 43 13.89 -11.21 10.46
N ASP A 44 14.85 -10.60 11.16
CA ASP A 44 16.25 -11.02 11.13
C ASP A 44 16.72 -11.53 12.50
N PRO A 45 16.53 -12.84 12.81
CA PRO A 45 16.95 -13.43 14.09
C PRO A 45 18.46 -13.56 14.25
N GLU A 46 19.24 -13.49 13.18
CA GLU A 46 20.69 -13.66 13.25
C GLU A 46 21.38 -12.36 13.63
N LYS A 47 21.09 -11.26 12.93
CA LYS A 47 21.75 -9.97 13.16
C LYS A 47 20.93 -9.02 14.03
N HIS A 48 19.61 -9.22 14.09
CA HIS A 48 18.68 -8.41 14.90
C HIS A 48 17.85 -9.27 15.89
N PRO A 49 18.47 -10.14 16.71
CA PRO A 49 17.77 -11.11 17.56
C PRO A 49 16.83 -10.46 18.58
N LYS A 50 17.07 -9.20 18.99
CA LYS A 50 16.20 -8.50 19.95
C LYS A 50 14.86 -8.11 19.33
N GLN A 51 14.85 -7.84 18.02
CA GLN A 51 13.72 -7.38 17.21
C GLN A 51 12.97 -8.53 16.54
N ALA A 52 13.65 -9.64 16.27
CA ALA A 52 13.08 -10.75 15.52
C ALA A 52 11.77 -11.26 16.14
N TRP A 53 10.77 -11.40 15.28
CA TRP A 53 9.44 -11.92 15.60
C TRP A 53 8.68 -11.07 16.64
N LYS A 54 8.90 -9.76 16.64
CA LYS A 54 8.17 -8.79 17.46
C LYS A 54 7.73 -7.61 16.61
N VAL A 55 6.60 -7.00 16.99
CA VAL A 55 6.25 -5.67 16.50
C VAL A 55 7.32 -4.69 16.99
N VAL A 56 7.99 -4.03 16.05
CA VAL A 56 9.05 -3.05 16.34
C VAL A 56 8.58 -1.62 16.14
N GLN A 57 7.55 -1.41 15.33
CA GLN A 57 6.91 -0.12 15.10
C GLN A 57 5.47 -0.32 14.63
N THR A 58 4.62 0.61 15.05
CA THR A 58 3.25 0.76 14.55
C THR A 58 3.14 2.13 13.92
N LEU A 59 2.52 2.20 12.75
CA LEU A 59 2.18 3.44 12.05
C LEU A 59 0.66 3.56 11.96
N GLU A 60 0.17 4.79 11.86
CA GLU A 60 -1.23 5.09 11.55
C GLU A 60 -1.34 5.46 10.07
N GLY A 61 -2.15 4.70 9.33
CA GLY A 61 -2.54 5.00 7.96
C GLY A 61 -3.69 6.00 7.88
N GLN A 62 -4.28 6.14 6.70
CA GLN A 62 -5.38 7.08 6.47
C GLN A 62 -6.75 6.58 6.96
N GLY A 63 -6.87 5.28 7.29
CA GLY A 63 -8.14 4.69 7.74
C GLY A 63 -8.13 3.16 7.62
N GLY A 64 -9.19 2.54 8.13
CA GLY A 64 -9.44 1.11 7.96
C GLY A 64 -9.84 0.73 6.52
N GLY A 65 -9.95 -0.58 6.29
CA GLY A 65 -10.33 -1.15 5.00
C GLY A 65 -9.16 -1.32 4.02
N SER A 66 -7.92 -1.36 4.51
CA SER A 66 -6.76 -1.68 3.69
C SER A 66 -6.76 -3.15 3.24
N LEU A 67 -6.37 -3.39 2.00
CA LEU A 67 -6.21 -4.72 1.43
C LEU A 67 -4.75 -5.03 1.08
N PHE A 68 -3.96 -4.02 0.68
CA PHE A 68 -2.60 -4.23 0.25
C PHE A 68 -1.65 -3.14 0.75
N ILE A 69 -0.48 -3.62 1.15
CA ILE A 69 0.71 -2.83 1.41
C ILE A 69 1.81 -3.25 0.43
N LYS A 70 2.56 -2.29 -0.11
CA LYS A 70 3.58 -2.57 -1.14
C LYS A 70 4.81 -1.68 -1.01
N THR A 71 5.95 -2.28 -1.31
CA THR A 71 7.24 -1.61 -1.53
C THR A 71 8.06 -2.43 -2.54
N HIS A 72 9.25 -1.96 -2.87
CA HIS A 72 10.22 -2.65 -3.72
C HIS A 72 11.64 -2.40 -3.21
N PRO A 73 12.61 -3.35 -3.35
CA PRO A 73 13.98 -3.18 -2.83
C PRO A 73 14.75 -1.94 -3.31
N LYS A 74 14.31 -1.33 -4.43
CA LYS A 74 14.89 -0.10 -4.98
C LYS A 74 14.10 1.17 -4.65
N SER A 75 12.93 1.02 -4.05
CA SER A 75 12.07 2.11 -3.63
C SER A 75 12.43 2.55 -2.22
N LYS A 76 12.12 3.82 -1.92
CA LYS A 76 12.14 4.39 -0.58
C LYS A 76 10.73 4.59 -0.01
N ASN A 77 9.72 4.07 -0.70
CA ASN A 77 8.32 4.30 -0.39
C ASN A 77 7.65 3.02 0.12
N LEU A 78 6.72 3.20 1.04
CA LEU A 78 5.79 2.18 1.48
C LEU A 78 4.38 2.66 1.17
N TYR A 79 3.72 2.01 0.21
CA TYR A 79 2.39 2.34 -0.27
C TYR A 79 1.34 1.49 0.43
N VAL A 80 0.26 2.13 0.89
CA VAL A 80 -0.85 1.46 1.59
C VAL A 80 -2.17 1.93 1.00
N ASP A 81 -2.98 0.98 0.51
CA ASP A 81 -4.33 1.29 0.07
C ASP A 81 -5.34 1.24 1.21
N THR A 82 -6.54 1.78 0.98
CA THR A 82 -7.69 1.70 1.88
C THR A 82 -8.95 1.37 1.10
N THR A 83 -8.84 0.38 0.22
CA THR A 83 -9.82 0.03 -0.80
C THR A 83 -11.25 -0.10 -0.26
N LEU A 84 -11.43 -0.67 0.93
CA LEU A 84 -12.74 -0.94 1.53
C LEU A 84 -13.20 0.12 2.52
N ASN A 85 -12.50 1.27 2.61
CA ASN A 85 -12.95 2.37 3.44
C ASN A 85 -14.34 2.86 2.98
N PRO A 86 -15.24 3.24 3.91
CA PRO A 86 -16.56 3.75 3.56
C PRO A 86 -16.53 5.14 2.92
N GLU A 87 -15.50 5.95 3.20
CA GLU A 87 -15.35 7.28 2.63
C GLU A 87 -14.72 7.19 1.24
N ALA A 88 -15.41 7.71 0.22
CA ALA A 88 -14.98 7.59 -1.16
C ALA A 88 -13.63 8.26 -1.43
N GLU A 89 -13.35 9.40 -0.79
CA GLU A 89 -12.07 10.10 -0.91
C GLU A 89 -10.91 9.23 -0.40
N ILE A 90 -11.07 8.63 0.77
CA ILE A 90 -10.08 7.71 1.36
C ILE A 90 -9.98 6.42 0.53
N ALA A 91 -11.10 5.85 0.10
CA ALA A 91 -11.10 4.64 -0.72
C ALA A 91 -10.48 4.86 -2.11
N SER A 92 -10.36 6.10 -2.56
CA SER A 92 -9.83 6.48 -3.87
C SER A 92 -8.43 7.11 -3.81
N SER A 93 -7.76 7.06 -2.66
CA SER A 93 -6.39 7.56 -2.47
C SER A 93 -5.42 6.45 -2.01
N ILE A 94 -4.13 6.77 -1.98
CA ILE A 94 -3.08 5.91 -1.43
C ILE A 94 -2.22 6.69 -0.43
N ALA A 95 -1.99 6.13 0.75
CA ALA A 95 -1.01 6.65 1.70
C ALA A 95 0.40 6.16 1.34
N VAL A 96 1.39 7.07 1.40
CA VAL A 96 2.79 6.79 1.05
C VAL A 96 3.72 7.26 2.15
N PHE A 97 4.40 6.32 2.79
CA PHE A 97 5.40 6.61 3.82
C PHE A 97 6.81 6.64 3.22
N ASP A 98 7.67 7.52 3.73
CA ASP A 98 9.12 7.47 3.47
C ASP A 98 9.77 6.45 4.42
N ILE A 99 10.27 5.36 3.87
CA ILE A 99 10.94 4.27 4.62
C ILE A 99 12.14 4.79 5.42
N ASN A 100 12.80 5.86 4.95
CA ASN A 100 13.94 6.42 5.67
C ASN A 100 13.52 7.26 6.89
N ASN A 101 12.25 7.59 7.01
CA ASN A 101 11.70 8.37 8.11
C ASN A 101 10.20 8.06 8.32
N LEU A 102 9.92 6.87 8.86
CA LEU A 102 8.55 6.41 9.13
C LEU A 102 7.86 7.13 10.30
N ASP A 103 8.58 7.99 11.02
CA ASP A 103 7.98 8.87 12.03
C ASP A 103 7.28 10.09 11.39
N LYS A 104 7.51 10.34 10.09
CA LYS A 104 6.77 11.36 9.35
C LYS A 104 5.38 10.85 8.94
N PRO A 105 4.37 11.74 8.94
CA PRO A 105 3.08 11.43 8.36
C PRO A 105 3.20 10.98 6.90
N ALA A 106 2.27 10.11 6.48
CA ALA A 106 2.15 9.70 5.09
C ALA A 106 1.79 10.89 4.18
N GLU A 107 2.29 10.86 2.96
CA GLU A 107 1.76 11.67 1.86
C GLU A 107 0.57 10.93 1.24
N ILE A 108 -0.49 11.67 0.89
CA ILE A 108 -1.68 11.10 0.28
C ILE A 108 -1.68 11.39 -1.22
N LEU A 109 -1.71 10.33 -2.02
CA LEU A 109 -1.78 10.43 -3.48
C LEU A 109 -3.24 10.28 -3.95
N PRO A 110 -3.78 11.24 -4.71
CA PRO A 110 -5.17 11.21 -5.17
C PRO A 110 -5.31 10.35 -6.44
N ILE A 111 -5.02 9.06 -6.32
CA ILE A 111 -4.95 8.12 -7.45
C ILE A 111 -6.27 8.06 -8.24
N GLY A 112 -7.41 8.04 -7.56
CA GLY A 112 -8.74 8.07 -8.18
C GLY A 112 -8.97 9.36 -8.98
N GLU A 113 -8.51 10.51 -8.49
CA GLU A 113 -8.60 11.78 -9.24
C GLU A 113 -7.65 11.81 -10.44
N TRP A 114 -6.42 11.31 -10.28
CA TRP A 114 -5.45 11.21 -11.37
C TRP A 114 -5.92 10.34 -12.53
N SER A 115 -6.82 9.39 -12.28
CA SER A 115 -7.45 8.63 -13.34
C SER A 115 -8.30 9.50 -14.28
N GLY A 116 -8.74 10.68 -13.86
CA GLY A 116 -9.66 11.54 -14.61
C GLY A 116 -11.05 10.91 -14.79
N ILE A 117 -11.45 9.98 -13.92
CA ILE A 117 -12.81 9.43 -13.86
C ILE A 117 -13.56 10.22 -12.79
N SER A 118 -14.72 10.78 -13.14
CA SER A 118 -15.56 11.58 -12.23
C SER A 118 -16.67 10.77 -11.54
N GLU A 119 -17.01 9.59 -12.09
CA GLU A 119 -18.12 8.77 -11.63
C GLU A 119 -17.67 7.55 -10.82
N GLY A 120 -18.57 7.07 -9.96
CA GLY A 120 -18.34 5.92 -9.10
C GLY A 120 -17.45 6.22 -7.89
N VAL A 121 -17.30 5.22 -7.03
CA VAL A 121 -16.47 5.32 -5.81
C VAL A 121 -14.98 5.34 -6.16
N ARG A 122 -14.59 4.75 -7.30
CA ARG A 122 -13.20 4.72 -7.80
C ARG A 122 -12.26 4.09 -6.77
N ARG A 123 -12.66 2.93 -6.23
CA ARG A 123 -11.88 2.24 -5.18
C ARG A 123 -10.50 1.90 -5.73
N VAL A 124 -9.47 2.43 -5.10
CA VAL A 124 -8.09 2.16 -5.49
C VAL A 124 -7.62 0.90 -4.79
N VAL A 125 -7.03 -0.01 -5.56
CA VAL A 125 -6.61 -1.31 -5.04
C VAL A 125 -5.28 -1.76 -5.61
N GLN A 126 -4.47 -2.32 -4.70
CA GLN A 126 -3.27 -3.09 -4.96
C GLN A 126 -2.21 -2.33 -5.76
N GLY A 127 -1.20 -1.78 -5.09
CA GLY A 127 0.02 -1.33 -5.77
C GLY A 127 0.80 -2.53 -6.29
N GLU A 128 1.29 -2.48 -7.53
CA GLU A 128 2.24 -3.45 -8.07
C GLU A 128 3.36 -2.74 -8.84
N TYR A 129 4.61 -3.14 -8.58
CA TYR A 129 5.76 -2.52 -9.22
C TYR A 129 6.04 -3.14 -10.59
N ASN A 130 6.58 -2.34 -11.51
CA ASN A 130 7.25 -2.88 -12.68
C ASN A 130 8.56 -3.61 -12.29
N LYS A 131 9.20 -4.29 -13.24
CA LYS A 131 10.45 -5.03 -13.01
C LYS A 131 11.60 -4.13 -12.52
N GLN A 132 11.63 -2.89 -12.96
CA GLN A 132 12.70 -1.95 -12.63
C GLN A 132 12.56 -1.44 -11.20
N GLY A 133 11.35 -1.42 -10.65
CA GLY A 133 11.04 -0.90 -9.33
C GLY A 133 10.97 0.62 -9.28
N ASP A 134 10.77 1.28 -10.41
CA ASP A 134 10.71 2.74 -10.55
C ASP A 134 9.31 3.26 -10.88
N GLU A 135 8.36 2.35 -11.12
CA GLU A 135 6.94 2.66 -11.30
C GLU A 135 6.09 1.73 -10.44
N VAL A 136 5.04 2.28 -9.83
CA VAL A 136 4.02 1.51 -9.10
C VAL A 136 2.64 1.78 -9.71
N TRP A 137 1.91 0.69 -9.94
CA TRP A 137 0.67 0.67 -10.71
C TRP A 137 -0.48 0.36 -9.77
N PHE A 138 -1.57 1.13 -9.87
CA PHE A 138 -2.77 0.97 -9.05
C PHE A 138 -3.99 0.78 -9.94
N SER A 139 -4.88 -0.13 -9.56
CA SER A 139 -6.18 -0.25 -10.25
C SER A 139 -7.14 0.74 -9.63
N VAL A 140 -7.83 1.52 -10.47
CA VAL A 140 -9.01 2.29 -10.09
C VAL A 140 -10.22 1.45 -10.47
N TRP A 141 -10.75 0.75 -9.46
CA TRP A 141 -11.78 -0.26 -9.61
C TRP A 141 -13.18 0.34 -9.38
N ASN A 142 -13.98 0.28 -10.44
CA ASN A 142 -15.38 0.70 -10.45
C ASN A 142 -16.30 -0.49 -10.81
N ALA A 143 -17.61 -0.25 -10.80
CA ALA A 143 -18.60 -1.25 -11.22
C ALA A 143 -18.45 -1.64 -12.70
N LYS A 144 -19.05 -2.76 -13.10
CA LYS A 144 -18.92 -3.33 -14.46
C LYS A 144 -19.39 -2.38 -15.57
N ASP A 145 -20.40 -1.59 -15.27
CA ASP A 145 -21.04 -0.61 -16.14
C ASP A 145 -20.43 0.80 -16.03
N GLN A 146 -19.38 0.95 -15.23
CA GLN A 146 -18.67 2.21 -15.01
C GLN A 146 -17.24 2.14 -15.54
N GLN A 147 -16.72 3.30 -15.97
CA GLN A 147 -15.34 3.39 -16.42
C GLN A 147 -14.36 3.06 -15.29
N SER A 148 -13.31 2.30 -15.61
CA SER A 148 -12.19 1.98 -14.73
C SER A 148 -10.86 2.41 -15.37
N ALA A 149 -9.76 2.36 -14.61
CA ALA A 149 -8.44 2.69 -15.12
C ALA A 149 -7.33 1.94 -14.37
N ILE A 150 -6.12 1.95 -14.93
CA ILE A 150 -4.89 1.71 -14.18
C ILE A 150 -4.08 3.00 -14.16
N VAL A 151 -3.69 3.45 -12.97
CA VAL A 151 -2.86 4.65 -12.77
C VAL A 151 -1.44 4.21 -12.45
N ILE A 152 -0.48 4.75 -13.19
CA ILE A 152 0.95 4.50 -13.01
C ILE A 152 1.56 5.72 -12.32
N VAL A 153 2.24 5.49 -11.21
CA VAL A 153 2.95 6.50 -10.43
C VAL A 153 4.45 6.31 -10.64
N ASP A 154 5.17 7.39 -10.89
CA ASP A 154 6.63 7.42 -10.86
C ASP A 154 7.09 7.35 -9.39
N ASP A 155 7.73 6.24 -9.00
CA ASP A 155 8.05 5.95 -7.60
C ASP A 155 8.99 7.00 -7.00
N LYS A 156 9.95 7.47 -7.79
CA LYS A 156 10.95 8.45 -7.32
C LYS A 156 10.34 9.80 -7.00
N THR A 157 9.39 10.25 -7.81
CA THR A 157 8.78 11.58 -7.68
C THR A 157 7.42 11.57 -7.00
N ARG A 158 6.81 10.38 -6.84
CA ARG A 158 5.43 10.18 -6.36
C ARG A 158 4.39 10.93 -7.20
N LYS A 159 4.68 11.16 -8.48
CA LYS A 159 3.78 11.88 -9.39
C LYS A 159 3.11 10.93 -10.37
N LEU A 160 1.97 11.37 -10.90
CA LEU A 160 1.32 10.71 -12.02
C LEU A 160 2.29 10.57 -13.20
N LYS A 161 2.50 9.33 -13.63
CA LYS A 161 3.28 9.00 -14.83
C LYS A 161 2.38 8.81 -16.03
N HIS A 162 1.34 7.99 -15.87
CA HIS A 162 0.45 7.59 -16.97
C HIS A 162 -0.88 7.06 -16.44
N VAL A 163 -1.91 7.07 -17.29
CA VAL A 163 -3.22 6.47 -17.01
C VAL A 163 -3.58 5.58 -18.19
N ILE A 164 -3.81 4.29 -17.91
CA ILE A 164 -4.31 3.34 -18.89
C ILE A 164 -5.84 3.29 -18.77
N LYS A 165 -6.50 3.64 -19.87
CA LYS A 165 -7.94 3.47 -20.08
C LYS A 165 -8.16 2.75 -21.40
N ASP A 166 -9.11 1.83 -21.41
CA ASP A 166 -9.51 1.08 -22.60
C ASP A 166 -10.93 0.55 -22.38
N GLU A 167 -11.77 0.47 -23.41
CA GLU A 167 -13.11 -0.11 -23.29
C GLU A 167 -13.09 -1.58 -22.85
N ARG A 168 -11.98 -2.28 -23.13
CA ARG A 168 -11.76 -3.67 -22.70
C ARG A 168 -11.34 -3.77 -21.23
N LEU A 169 -10.91 -2.68 -20.60
CA LEU A 169 -10.43 -2.65 -19.22
C LEU A 169 -11.60 -2.58 -18.23
N VAL A 170 -12.40 -3.65 -18.20
CA VAL A 170 -13.57 -3.78 -17.33
C VAL A 170 -13.14 -4.35 -15.98
N THR A 171 -13.47 -3.64 -14.89
CA THR A 171 -13.23 -4.07 -13.50
C THR A 171 -11.79 -4.56 -13.21
N PRO A 172 -10.74 -3.78 -13.54
CA PRO A 172 -9.36 -4.17 -13.24
C PRO A 172 -9.14 -4.26 -11.73
N THR A 173 -8.55 -5.36 -11.26
CA THR A 173 -8.29 -5.61 -9.83
C THR A 173 -6.82 -5.99 -9.61
N GLY A 174 -6.51 -7.30 -9.61
CA GLY A 174 -5.15 -7.81 -9.44
C GLY A 174 -4.25 -7.54 -10.64
N LYS A 175 -2.99 -7.18 -10.35
CA LYS A 175 -1.90 -6.93 -11.31
C LYS A 175 -0.66 -7.71 -10.86
N PHE A 176 0.07 -8.36 -11.77
CA PHE A 176 1.21 -9.22 -11.46
C PHE A 176 2.30 -9.11 -12.53
#